data_AF-A0A067QMS9-F1
#
_entry.id   AF-A0A067QMS9-F1
#
_cell.length_a   1.000
_cell.length_b   1.000
_cell.length_c   1.000
_cell.angle_alpha   90.00
_cell.angle_beta   90.00
_cell.angle_gamma   90.00
#
_symmetry.space_group_name_H-M   'P 1'
#
loop_
_entity.id
_entity.type
_entity.pdbx_description
1 polymer ?
#
loop_
_entity_poly.entity_id
_entity_poly.type
_entity_poly.pdbx_seq_one_letter_code
_entity_poly.pdbx_strand_id
1 'polypeptide(L)'
;MFCRKWTVLSSIGRRLLNDYEARLSFIIPVCSKKGYSLCLDQPAIMKLDTAEFKALFSPELTTLASLFKKYGYELRLAGGAVRDLLTKIQPKDLDFATTATPDQMKEMFSAEGVRTINTKGEKHGTVTPRINEKENFEVTTLRIDVVTDGRHADVEFTTDWKLDASRRDLTINSMFLGLDGTLYDYFGGYQDIMKRRVAFVGDPNSRIQEDFLRILRYFRFYGRIAEHADCHDDRTLKAIRLNADGLGRISGERIWSELRRILEGNLAGDLVKTMLSLGLGPPIGLPVDPDVAEFDRVWSQQRAEYLHPVALLVALLRVQDEVMNFHSRVKLSSYERDLGFFVVEHRGDKPHVKPLRPYQLLVVNSKGKTRDTKEWVCEVLKYRGDSALLSEFEQWNVPRFPLNGNVLKERGVPGGKALGLVVHNLKQRWVECDFNLSSEDLLLLLPDVLSELGVKANR
;
A
#
# COMPACT_ATOMS: atom_id res chain seq x y z
N MET A 1 60.39 14.70 20.47
CA MET A 1 60.77 15.31 19.18
C MET A 1 59.49 15.78 18.48
N PHE A 2 59.36 17.11 18.29
CA PHE A 2 58.49 17.87 17.36
C PHE A 2 57.02 17.43 17.19
N CYS A 3 55.96 18.14 17.58
CA CYS A 3 55.63 19.57 17.65
C CYS A 3 55.65 20.35 16.32
N ARG A 4 54.46 20.85 15.92
CA ARG A 4 54.16 22.01 15.02
C ARG A 4 54.33 21.76 13.50
N LYS A 5 53.48 22.27 12.59
CA LYS A 5 52.64 23.49 12.56
C LYS A 5 51.55 23.35 11.45
N TRP A 6 50.28 23.71 11.71
CA TRP A 6 49.52 24.90 11.23
C TRP A 6 49.20 24.95 9.71
N THR A 7 48.09 25.44 9.13
CA THR A 7 46.72 25.90 9.48
C THR A 7 46.03 26.29 8.15
N VAL A 8 44.70 26.48 8.18
CA VAL A 8 43.86 27.39 7.34
C VAL A 8 43.10 26.78 6.14
N LEU A 9 41.82 27.17 6.06
CA LEU A 9 40.76 27.00 5.03
C LEU A 9 39.85 25.78 5.26
N SER A 10 38.53 25.89 5.49
CA SER A 10 37.60 26.99 5.23
C SER A 10 36.47 27.06 6.28
N SER A 11 36.22 28.27 6.73
CA SER A 11 35.24 28.72 7.72
C SER A 11 33.81 28.87 7.17
N ILE A 12 33.40 28.04 6.20
CA ILE A 12 32.09 28.16 5.54
C ILE A 12 31.04 27.21 6.15
N GLY A 13 31.45 26.14 6.84
CA GLY A 13 30.52 25.15 7.42
C GLY A 13 29.92 25.50 8.80
N ARG A 14 30.41 26.54 9.49
CA ARG A 14 29.97 26.88 10.87
C ARG A 14 29.00 28.05 10.96
N ARG A 15 28.67 28.71 9.85
CA ARG A 15 27.62 29.76 9.81
C ARG A 15 26.23 29.23 9.43
N LEU A 16 26.12 28.02 8.89
CA LEU A 16 24.83 27.43 8.51
C LEU A 16 24.20 26.53 9.58
N LEU A 17 24.89 26.25 10.69
CA LEU A 17 24.36 25.47 11.81
C LEU A 17 23.87 26.34 12.97
N ASN A 18 24.34 27.58 13.10
CA ASN A 18 23.93 28.49 14.18
C ASN A 18 22.68 29.34 13.87
N ASP A 19 22.18 29.35 12.63
CA ASP A 19 20.90 29.98 12.28
C ASP A 19 19.70 29.04 12.47
N TYR A 20 19.92 27.73 12.70
CA TYR A 20 18.86 26.74 12.87
C TYR A 20 18.28 26.68 14.30
N GLU A 21 18.96 27.22 15.32
CA GLU A 21 18.48 27.21 16.71
C GLU A 21 17.76 28.51 17.12
N ALA A 22 17.67 29.53 16.27
CA ALA A 22 17.26 30.87 16.69
C ALA A 22 15.75 31.21 16.55
N ARG A 23 14.84 30.26 16.30
CA ARG A 23 13.40 30.56 16.12
C ARG A 23 12.40 29.62 16.79
N LEU A 24 12.81 28.86 17.82
CA LEU A 24 11.89 27.99 18.56
C LEU A 24 12.02 28.28 20.06
N SER A 25 11.03 28.95 20.63
CA SER A 25 10.88 29.12 22.07
C SER A 25 10.42 27.78 22.67
N PHE A 26 11.34 27.00 23.22
CA PHE A 26 11.04 25.75 23.92
C PHE A 26 10.72 25.99 25.39
N ILE A 27 9.66 25.34 25.90
CA ILE A 27 9.48 25.08 27.35
C ILE A 27 9.60 23.55 27.50
N ILE A 28 10.60 23.09 28.25
CA ILE A 28 10.92 21.66 28.43
C ILE A 28 10.70 21.26 29.90
N PRO A 29 9.87 20.25 30.21
CA PRO A 29 9.96 19.52 31.47
C PRO A 29 10.81 18.24 31.30
N VAL A 30 11.58 17.94 32.35
CA VAL A 30 12.56 16.84 32.46
C VAL A 30 11.89 15.46 32.52
N CYS A 31 12.54 14.48 31.88
CA CYS A 31 12.12 13.08 31.71
C CYS A 31 12.06 12.27 33.03
N SER A 32 11.01 11.46 33.25
CA SER A 32 10.87 10.56 34.41
C SER A 32 11.02 9.07 34.04
N LYS A 33 11.59 8.28 34.96
CA LYS A 33 12.14 6.91 34.81
C LYS A 33 11.14 5.75 34.59
N LYS A 34 9.89 5.99 34.20
CA LYS A 34 8.93 4.91 33.88
C LYS A 34 8.44 5.08 32.46
N GLY A 35 8.96 4.26 31.54
CA GLY A 35 8.76 4.33 30.09
C GLY A 35 7.36 4.00 29.58
N TYR A 36 6.35 4.68 30.12
CA TYR A 36 5.08 4.90 29.43
C TYR A 36 5.18 6.22 28.66
N SER A 37 4.46 6.34 27.54
CA SER A 37 4.18 7.65 26.93
C SER A 37 3.61 8.56 28.02
N LEU A 38 4.40 9.53 28.48
CA LEU A 38 3.98 10.50 29.48
C LEU A 38 2.93 11.38 28.82
N CYS A 39 1.73 11.40 29.42
CA CYS A 39 0.74 12.41 29.09
C CYS A 39 1.36 13.79 29.31
N LEU A 40 1.37 14.62 28.28
CA LEU A 40 1.85 16.00 28.39
C LEU A 40 0.76 16.88 29.04
N ASP A 41 1.13 17.62 30.09
CA ASP A 41 0.23 18.55 30.79
C ASP A 41 -0.07 19.81 29.95
N GLN A 42 0.82 20.16 29.01
CA GLN A 42 0.61 21.19 28.00
C GLN A 42 0.66 20.55 26.60
N PRO A 43 -0.49 20.39 25.91
CA PRO A 43 -0.53 19.69 24.65
C PRO A 43 -0.07 20.54 23.46
N ALA A 44 -0.09 21.87 23.58
CA ALA A 44 0.37 22.77 22.52
C ALA A 44 1.90 22.83 22.51
N ILE A 45 2.54 22.24 21.50
CA ILE A 45 4.00 22.09 21.45
C ILE A 45 4.68 23.19 20.63
N MET A 46 4.11 23.55 19.47
CA MET A 46 4.70 24.53 18.55
C MET A 46 3.66 25.07 17.56
N LYS A 47 4.02 26.10 16.79
CA LYS A 47 3.29 26.55 15.61
C LYS A 47 4.00 26.15 14.33
N LEU A 48 3.30 25.44 13.44
CA LEU A 48 3.77 25.05 12.13
C LEU A 48 3.56 26.19 11.14
N ASP A 49 4.63 26.61 10.46
CA ASP A 49 4.58 27.65 9.43
C ASP A 49 5.37 27.24 8.17
N THR A 50 5.02 26.09 7.59
CA THR A 50 5.69 25.55 6.39
C THR A 50 4.93 25.86 5.10
N ALA A 51 5.60 25.72 3.96
CA ALA A 51 4.99 25.93 2.65
C ALA A 51 3.88 24.88 2.38
N GLU A 52 4.11 23.64 2.79
CA GLU A 52 3.16 22.53 2.66
C GLU A 52 1.89 22.80 3.48
N PHE A 53 2.04 23.34 4.70
CA PHE A 53 0.91 23.73 5.53
C PHE A 53 0.11 24.89 4.90
N LYS A 54 0.81 25.93 4.43
CA LYS A 54 0.17 27.08 3.74
C LYS A 54 -0.56 26.65 2.47
N ALA A 55 -0.04 25.67 1.74
CA ALA A 55 -0.66 25.15 0.52
C ALA A 55 -2.01 24.45 0.76
N LEU A 56 -2.35 24.10 2.00
CA LEU A 56 -3.66 23.52 2.33
C LEU A 56 -4.81 24.51 2.29
N PHE A 57 -4.54 25.82 2.45
CA PHE A 57 -5.58 26.84 2.60
C PHE A 57 -6.20 27.22 1.27
N SER A 58 -6.98 26.30 0.69
CA SER A 58 -7.88 26.61 -0.42
C SER A 58 -9.00 27.57 0.04
N PRO A 59 -9.63 28.31 -0.90
CA PRO A 59 -10.84 29.06 -0.60
C PRO A 59 -11.91 28.18 0.07
N GLU A 60 -12.03 26.92 -0.36
CA GLU A 60 -12.97 25.96 0.16
C GLU A 60 -12.66 25.55 1.61
N LEU A 61 -11.39 25.27 1.95
CA LEU A 61 -10.99 25.00 3.34
C LEU A 61 -11.21 26.23 4.23
N THR A 62 -10.95 27.42 3.71
CA THR A 62 -11.17 28.68 4.44
C THR A 62 -12.67 28.89 4.73
N THR A 63 -13.54 28.58 3.78
CA THR A 63 -14.99 28.57 3.99
C THR A 63 -15.40 27.53 5.03
N LEU A 64 -14.89 26.29 4.95
CA LEU A 64 -15.17 25.27 5.97
C LEU A 64 -14.80 25.78 7.37
N ALA A 65 -13.57 26.30 7.53
CA ALA A 65 -13.08 26.82 8.79
C ALA A 65 -13.94 27.97 9.34
N SER A 66 -14.41 28.87 8.47
CA SER A 66 -15.25 30.00 8.87
C SER A 66 -16.63 29.56 9.33
N LEU A 67 -17.21 28.51 8.72
CA LEU A 67 -18.47 27.91 9.16
C LEU A 67 -18.36 27.34 10.58
N PHE A 68 -17.36 26.50 10.85
CA PHE A 68 -17.17 25.95 12.19
C PHE A 68 -16.95 27.04 13.23
N LYS A 69 -16.17 28.08 12.89
CA LYS A 69 -15.97 29.24 13.76
C LYS A 69 -17.27 30.03 14.01
N LYS A 70 -18.10 30.24 12.98
CA LYS A 70 -19.39 30.95 13.08
C LYS A 70 -20.33 30.26 14.06
N TYR A 71 -20.35 28.93 14.06
CA TYR A 71 -21.21 28.12 14.91
C TYR A 71 -20.59 27.76 16.27
N GLY A 72 -19.35 28.20 16.55
CA GLY A 72 -18.69 27.99 17.83
C GLY A 72 -18.14 26.58 18.06
N TYR A 73 -17.89 25.83 16.99
CA TYR A 73 -17.31 24.48 17.06
C TYR A 73 -15.82 24.51 16.73
N GLU A 74 -15.03 23.71 17.44
CA GLU A 74 -13.60 23.58 17.13
C GLU A 74 -13.41 22.65 15.92
N LEU A 75 -12.47 23.01 15.05
CA LEU A 75 -12.07 22.21 13.88
C LEU A 75 -10.55 22.14 13.84
N ARG A 76 -10.00 20.92 13.78
CA ARG A 76 -8.55 20.69 13.67
C ARG A 76 -8.28 19.59 12.64
N LEU A 77 -7.15 19.71 11.95
CA LEU A 77 -6.63 18.61 11.14
C LEU A 77 -6.18 17.48 12.07
N ALA A 78 -6.39 16.23 11.69
CA ALA A 78 -6.14 15.07 12.54
C ALA A 78 -5.31 13.99 11.82
N GLY A 79 -4.70 13.11 12.62
CA GLY A 79 -4.23 11.81 12.14
C GLY A 79 -3.10 11.89 11.10
N GLY A 80 -3.29 11.17 9.99
CA GLY A 80 -2.24 10.96 9.00
C GLY A 80 -1.78 12.23 8.30
N ALA A 81 -2.67 13.20 8.11
CA ALA A 81 -2.35 14.46 7.47
C ALA A 81 -1.38 15.30 8.32
N VAL A 82 -1.55 15.30 9.65
CA VAL A 82 -0.65 15.98 10.59
C VAL A 82 0.75 15.37 10.53
N ARG A 83 0.84 14.03 10.55
CA ARG A 83 2.11 13.31 10.41
C ARG A 83 2.81 13.67 9.10
N ASP A 84 2.08 13.63 7.98
CA ASP A 84 2.66 13.89 6.66
C ASP A 84 3.23 15.33 6.58
N LEU A 85 2.49 16.33 7.06
CA LEU A 85 2.98 17.71 7.16
C LEU A 85 4.24 17.85 8.02
N LEU A 86 4.29 17.18 9.17
CA LEU A 86 5.49 17.18 10.03
C LEU A 86 6.69 16.52 9.38
N THR A 87 6.46 15.56 8.47
CA THR A 87 7.49 14.96 7.63
C THR A 87 7.75 15.71 6.31
N LYS A 88 7.17 16.91 6.13
CA LYS A 88 7.29 17.76 4.93
C LYS A 88 6.75 17.10 3.65
N ILE A 89 5.75 16.24 3.80
CA ILE A 89 5.03 15.61 2.69
C ILE A 89 3.65 16.26 2.60
N GLN A 90 3.26 16.65 1.38
CA GLN A 90 1.91 17.14 1.15
C GLN A 90 0.89 16.01 1.36
N PRO A 91 -0.05 16.13 2.31
CA PRO A 91 -1.08 15.12 2.51
C PRO A 91 -2.03 15.09 1.31
N LYS A 92 -2.45 13.90 0.89
CA LYS A 92 -3.43 13.71 -0.20
C LYS A 92 -4.87 13.79 0.30
N ASP A 93 -5.11 13.21 1.47
CA ASP A 93 -6.42 13.15 2.11
C ASP A 93 -6.34 13.96 3.42
N LEU A 94 -7.29 14.89 3.61
CA LEU A 94 -7.37 15.75 4.79
C LEU A 94 -8.48 15.28 5.71
N ASP A 95 -8.09 14.64 6.81
CA ASP A 95 -9.00 14.24 7.87
C ASP A 95 -9.14 15.37 8.89
N PHE A 96 -10.36 15.81 9.14
CA PHE A 96 -10.66 16.78 10.18
C PHE A 96 -11.36 16.13 11.36
N ALA A 97 -11.06 16.63 12.55
CA ALA A 97 -11.74 16.31 13.79
C ALA A 97 -12.45 17.55 14.34
N THR A 98 -13.61 17.35 14.97
CA THR A 98 -14.41 18.45 15.53
C THR A 98 -15.14 18.06 16.80
N THR A 99 -15.43 19.05 17.64
CA THR A 99 -16.32 18.93 18.80
C THR A 99 -17.81 18.89 18.43
N ALA A 100 -18.18 19.24 17.18
CA ALA A 100 -19.56 19.19 16.71
C ALA A 100 -20.02 17.73 16.52
N THR A 101 -21.21 17.38 17.00
CA THR A 101 -21.82 16.07 16.72
C THR A 101 -22.26 15.95 15.26
N PRO A 102 -22.50 14.73 14.74
CA PRO A 102 -22.98 14.56 13.36
C PRO A 102 -24.28 15.32 13.08
N ASP A 103 -25.20 15.33 14.05
CA ASP A 103 -26.48 16.04 13.91
C ASP A 103 -26.27 17.56 13.90
N GLN A 104 -25.42 18.09 14.78
CA GLN A 104 -25.04 19.51 14.78
C GLN A 104 -24.36 19.92 13.47
N MET A 105 -23.48 19.08 12.92
CA MET A 105 -22.84 19.32 11.63
C MET A 105 -23.88 19.36 10.50
N LYS A 106 -24.85 18.43 10.49
CA LYS A 106 -25.92 18.41 9.49
C LYS A 106 -26.80 19.65 9.57
N GLU A 107 -27.21 20.05 10.77
CA GLU A 107 -27.99 21.27 10.98
C GLU A 107 -27.22 22.50 10.50
N MET A 108 -25.95 22.60 10.87
CA MET A 108 -25.05 23.66 10.43
C MET A 108 -24.94 23.71 8.89
N PHE A 109 -24.59 22.60 8.24
CA PHE A 109 -24.44 22.57 6.79
C PHE A 109 -25.76 22.82 6.05
N SER A 110 -26.87 22.29 6.56
CA SER A 110 -28.19 22.55 5.97
C SER A 110 -28.59 24.02 6.08
N ALA A 111 -28.31 24.67 7.21
CA ALA A 111 -28.59 26.09 7.40
C ALA A 111 -27.77 26.99 6.48
N GLU A 112 -26.56 26.56 6.12
CA GLU A 112 -25.65 27.28 5.21
C GLU A 112 -25.81 26.85 3.74
N GLY A 113 -26.77 25.98 3.43
CA GLY A 113 -27.00 25.48 2.06
C GLY A 113 -25.86 24.61 1.52
N VAL A 114 -25.03 24.04 2.39
CA VAL A 114 -23.91 23.15 2.04
C VAL A 114 -24.41 21.72 1.92
N ARG A 115 -24.16 21.10 0.76
CA ARG A 115 -24.49 19.70 0.53
C ARG A 115 -23.55 18.78 1.29
N THR A 116 -24.10 17.79 1.99
CA THR A 116 -23.33 16.67 2.56
C THR A 116 -23.39 15.44 1.65
N ILE A 117 -22.30 14.69 1.62
CA ILE A 117 -22.11 13.48 0.82
C ILE A 117 -21.80 12.32 1.76
N ASN A 118 -22.09 11.10 1.31
CA ASN A 118 -21.70 9.86 1.97
C ASN A 118 -22.32 9.63 3.37
N THR A 119 -23.65 9.45 3.40
CA THR A 119 -24.43 9.15 4.61
C THR A 119 -24.03 7.84 5.32
N LYS A 120 -23.22 6.98 4.69
CA LYS A 120 -22.72 5.73 5.29
C LYS A 120 -21.70 5.97 6.41
N GLY A 121 -20.94 7.06 6.36
CA GLY A 121 -19.93 7.39 7.37
C GLY A 121 -20.50 7.90 8.69
N GLU A 122 -21.78 8.29 8.70
CA GLU A 122 -22.43 8.95 9.83
C GLU A 122 -22.52 8.05 11.07
N LYS A 123 -22.67 6.74 10.87
CA LYS A 123 -22.67 5.76 11.98
C LYS A 123 -21.37 5.74 12.77
N HIS A 124 -20.29 6.24 12.17
CA HIS A 124 -18.99 6.36 12.81
C HIS A 124 -18.66 7.81 13.18
N GLY A 125 -19.62 8.73 13.07
CA GLY A 125 -19.43 10.14 13.42
C GLY A 125 -18.81 11.00 12.33
N THR A 126 -18.70 10.50 11.09
CA THR A 126 -18.09 11.24 9.98
C THR A 126 -19.18 11.84 9.08
N VAL A 127 -19.04 13.13 8.79
CA VAL A 127 -19.86 13.88 7.83
C VAL A 127 -18.94 14.45 6.75
N THR A 128 -19.30 14.29 5.48
CA THR A 128 -18.50 14.78 4.36
C THR A 128 -19.19 15.96 3.66
N PRO A 129 -19.01 17.22 4.11
CA PRO A 129 -19.49 18.39 3.37
C PRO A 129 -18.75 18.55 2.03
N ARG A 130 -19.50 18.98 1.01
CA ARG A 130 -18.96 19.44 -0.27
C ARG A 130 -19.07 20.96 -0.34
N ILE A 131 -17.93 21.64 -0.22
CA ILE A 131 -17.87 23.10 -0.21
C ILE A 131 -17.77 23.62 -1.65
N ASN A 132 -18.59 24.63 -1.96
CA ASN A 132 -18.67 25.28 -3.28
C ASN A 132 -18.89 24.29 -4.45
N GLU A 133 -19.54 23.15 -4.20
CA GLU A 133 -19.72 22.06 -5.18
C GLU A 133 -18.42 21.57 -5.83
N LYS A 134 -17.27 21.78 -5.18
CA LYS A 134 -15.94 21.53 -5.75
C LYS A 134 -15.12 20.54 -4.91
N GLU A 135 -14.93 20.83 -3.63
CA GLU A 135 -14.05 20.07 -2.75
C GLU A 135 -14.83 19.36 -1.63
N ASN A 136 -14.42 18.13 -1.30
CA ASN A 136 -15.02 17.32 -0.24
C ASN A 136 -14.07 17.28 0.95
N PHE A 137 -14.59 17.41 2.16
CA PHE A 137 -13.80 17.29 3.39
C PHE A 137 -14.38 16.22 4.29
N GLU A 138 -13.56 15.34 4.86
CA GLU A 138 -14.03 14.37 5.85
C GLU A 138 -13.90 14.96 7.25
N VAL A 139 -15.03 15.24 7.89
CA VAL A 139 -15.07 15.81 9.23
C VAL A 139 -15.67 14.80 10.20
N THR A 140 -14.91 14.40 11.21
CA THR A 140 -15.31 13.37 12.17
C THR A 140 -15.43 13.96 13.57
N THR A 141 -16.56 13.71 14.23
CA THR A 141 -16.75 14.07 15.64
C THR A 141 -15.75 13.31 16.52
N LEU A 142 -15.15 14.00 17.49
CA LEU A 142 -14.33 13.37 18.52
C LEU A 142 -15.12 12.28 19.24
N ARG A 143 -14.49 11.14 19.48
CA ARG A 143 -15.19 9.99 20.06
C ARG A 143 -14.31 9.16 20.97
N ILE A 144 -14.97 8.33 21.77
CA ILE A 144 -14.40 7.31 22.65
C ILE A 144 -14.99 5.98 22.20
N ASP A 145 -14.15 4.95 22.09
CA ASP A 145 -14.62 3.62 21.74
C ASP A 145 -14.99 2.87 23.05
N VAL A 146 -16.27 2.49 23.24
CA VAL A 146 -16.81 1.91 24.49
C VAL A 146 -16.68 0.39 24.53
N VAL A 147 -16.95 -0.27 23.40
CA VAL A 147 -16.72 -1.71 23.20
C VAL A 147 -16.01 -1.87 21.88
N THR A 148 -14.86 -2.54 21.86
CA THR A 148 -14.08 -2.76 20.63
C THR A 148 -13.83 -4.24 20.40
N ASP A 149 -14.26 -4.75 19.25
CA ASP A 149 -13.82 -6.06 18.73
C ASP A 149 -12.94 -5.92 17.47
N GLY A 150 -12.47 -4.70 17.21
CA GLY A 150 -11.65 -4.31 16.06
C GLY A 150 -12.44 -4.07 14.76
N ARG A 151 -13.72 -4.43 14.66
CA ARG A 151 -14.57 -4.16 13.47
C ARG A 151 -15.81 -3.34 13.82
N HIS A 152 -16.44 -3.64 14.94
CA HIS A 152 -17.55 -2.89 15.50
C HIS A 152 -17.06 -2.19 16.76
N ALA A 153 -17.13 -0.87 16.73
CA ALA A 153 -16.95 -0.05 17.90
C ALA A 153 -18.26 0.68 18.16
N ASP A 154 -18.84 0.46 19.34
CA ASP A 154 -19.84 1.38 19.87
C ASP A 154 -19.09 2.64 20.29
N VAL A 155 -19.47 3.78 19.71
CA VAL A 155 -18.77 5.05 19.88
C VAL A 155 -19.61 6.01 20.71
N GLU A 156 -18.97 6.67 21.67
CA GLU A 156 -19.53 7.78 22.41
C GLU A 156 -18.86 9.07 21.95
N PHE A 157 -19.63 10.09 21.57
CA PHE A 157 -19.06 11.37 21.17
C PHE A 157 -18.59 12.16 22.39
N THR A 158 -17.44 12.81 22.25
CA THR A 158 -16.84 13.64 23.31
C THR A 158 -16.44 14.99 22.74
N THR A 159 -16.15 15.94 23.62
CA THR A 159 -15.49 17.21 23.26
C THR A 159 -14.04 17.25 23.76
N ASP A 160 -13.57 16.19 24.43
CA ASP A 160 -12.21 16.08 24.92
C ASP A 160 -11.27 15.48 23.86
N TRP A 161 -10.43 16.34 23.30
CA TRP A 161 -9.39 16.01 22.34
C TRP A 161 -8.40 14.95 22.85
N LYS A 162 -8.09 14.94 24.15
CA LYS A 162 -7.16 13.98 24.74
C LYS A 162 -7.78 12.58 24.75
N LEU A 163 -9.08 12.46 25.01
CA LEU A 163 -9.79 11.19 24.96
C LEU A 163 -9.82 10.63 23.53
N ASP A 164 -10.09 11.48 22.51
CA ASP A 164 -10.00 11.04 21.10
C ASP A 164 -8.57 10.65 20.69
N ALA A 165 -7.56 11.39 21.14
CA ALA A 165 -6.17 11.02 20.89
C ALA A 165 -5.83 9.66 21.54
N SER A 166 -6.38 9.38 22.72
CA SER A 166 -6.04 8.19 23.51
C SER A 166 -6.52 6.86 22.91
N ARG A 167 -7.61 6.90 22.11
CA ARG A 167 -8.15 5.72 21.40
C ARG A 167 -7.42 5.40 20.10
N ARG A 168 -6.56 6.30 19.63
CA ARG A 168 -5.80 6.09 18.38
C ARG A 168 -4.70 5.07 18.61
N ASP A 169 -4.26 4.45 17.53
CA ASP A 169 -3.32 3.35 17.56
C ASP A 169 -1.90 3.80 17.92
N LEU A 170 -1.37 4.76 17.16
CA LEU A 170 0.04 5.17 17.21
C LEU A 170 0.17 6.63 17.60
N THR A 171 1.24 6.95 18.35
CA THR A 171 1.55 8.31 18.82
C THR A 171 1.67 9.30 17.66
N ILE A 172 2.32 8.88 16.58
CA ILE A 172 2.49 9.68 15.36
C ILE A 172 1.17 9.98 14.63
N ASN A 173 0.10 9.24 14.93
CA ASN A 173 -1.23 9.42 14.35
C ASN A 173 -2.25 9.98 15.36
N SER A 174 -1.82 10.31 16.58
CA SER A 174 -2.68 10.80 17.67
C SER A 174 -2.61 12.30 17.89
N MET A 175 -1.99 13.03 16.96
CA MET A 175 -1.83 14.48 17.03
C MET A 175 -2.93 15.21 16.25
N PHE A 176 -3.14 16.47 16.62
CA PHE A 176 -4.02 17.40 15.92
C PHE A 176 -3.28 18.68 15.57
N LEU A 177 -3.67 19.32 14.48
CA LEU A 177 -3.11 20.59 14.04
C LEU A 177 -4.24 21.61 13.87
N GLY A 178 -4.17 22.68 14.65
CA GLY A 178 -5.05 23.83 14.49
C GLY A 178 -4.80 24.53 13.16
N LEU A 179 -5.84 25.16 12.60
CA LEU A 179 -5.73 25.93 11.37
C LEU A 179 -4.91 27.23 11.54
N ASP A 180 -4.53 27.58 12.76
CA ASP A 180 -3.57 28.64 13.07
C ASP A 180 -2.11 28.13 13.16
N GLY A 181 -1.90 26.85 12.83
CA GLY A 181 -0.61 26.16 12.89
C GLY A 181 -0.30 25.52 14.24
N THR A 182 -1.12 25.68 15.28
CA THR A 182 -0.83 25.14 16.61
C THR A 182 -0.90 23.60 16.60
N LEU A 183 0.21 22.94 16.92
CA LEU A 183 0.29 21.48 17.05
C LEU A 183 -0.10 21.05 18.47
N TYR A 184 -1.12 20.19 18.55
CA TYR A 184 -1.59 19.55 19.77
C TYR A 184 -1.14 18.09 19.80
N ASP A 185 -0.31 17.74 20.79
CA ASP A 185 0.22 16.40 21.00
C ASP A 185 0.13 16.04 22.48
N TYR A 186 -0.60 14.97 22.77
CA TYR A 186 -0.86 14.50 24.13
C TYR A 186 0.05 13.33 24.55
N PHE A 187 0.67 12.65 23.58
CA PHE A 187 1.32 11.35 23.77
C PHE A 187 2.77 11.29 23.26
N GLY A 188 3.33 12.43 22.85
CA GLY A 188 4.72 12.54 22.40
C GLY A 188 4.93 12.13 20.93
N GLY A 189 3.87 12.17 20.12
CA GLY A 189 3.93 11.88 18.68
C GLY A 189 4.92 12.75 17.91
N TYR A 190 5.09 14.02 18.30
CA TYR A 190 6.05 14.92 17.64
C TYR A 190 7.48 14.43 17.84
N GLN A 191 7.85 14.08 19.07
CA GLN A 191 9.19 13.54 19.36
C GLN A 191 9.43 12.22 18.65
N ASP A 192 8.40 11.39 18.52
CA ASP A 192 8.45 10.12 17.81
C ASP A 192 8.67 10.31 16.31
N ILE A 193 8.01 11.28 15.67
CA ILE A 193 8.30 11.66 14.29
C ILE A 193 9.74 12.13 14.13
N MET A 194 10.22 13.02 15.01
CA MET A 194 11.60 13.55 14.93
C MET A 194 12.66 12.46 15.12
N LYS A 195 12.38 11.46 15.97
CA LYS A 195 13.23 10.28 16.19
C LYS A 195 12.96 9.14 15.20
N ARG A 196 12.00 9.32 14.27
CA ARG A 196 11.53 8.30 13.31
C ARG A 196 11.14 6.98 13.97
N ARG A 197 10.54 7.09 15.16
CA ARG A 197 10.09 5.97 15.99
C ARG A 197 8.59 5.77 15.82
N VAL A 198 8.17 4.53 15.61
CA VAL A 198 6.75 4.15 15.69
C VAL A 198 6.47 3.57 17.06
N ALA A 199 5.54 4.18 17.79
CA ALA A 199 5.12 3.71 19.12
C ALA A 199 3.58 3.73 19.24
N PHE A 200 3.05 2.81 20.05
CA PHE A 200 1.64 2.77 20.39
C PHE A 200 1.27 3.84 21.41
N VAL A 201 0.03 4.34 21.34
CA VAL A 201 -0.53 5.19 22.41
C VAL A 201 -0.83 4.31 23.63
N GLY A 202 -0.10 4.50 24.73
CA GLY A 202 -0.26 3.70 25.94
C GLY A 202 0.48 2.35 25.87
N ASP A 203 -0.17 1.28 26.33
CA ASP A 203 0.42 -0.08 26.36
C ASP A 203 0.24 -0.81 25.02
N PRO A 204 1.32 -1.23 24.33
CA PRO A 204 1.23 -1.90 23.03
C PRO A 204 0.39 -3.19 23.06
N ASN A 205 0.45 -3.97 24.14
CA ASN A 205 -0.28 -5.22 24.24
C ASN A 205 -1.79 -4.98 24.27
N SER A 206 -2.24 -4.07 25.13
CA SER A 206 -3.65 -3.66 25.22
C SER A 206 -4.15 -3.11 23.89
N ARG A 207 -3.36 -2.24 23.24
CA ARG A 207 -3.73 -1.68 21.93
C ARG A 207 -3.82 -2.72 20.83
N ILE A 208 -2.94 -3.71 20.79
CA ILE A 208 -3.02 -4.78 19.79
C ILE A 208 -4.24 -5.67 20.04
N GLN A 209 -4.61 -5.93 21.29
CA GLN A 209 -5.76 -6.76 21.62
C GLN A 209 -7.12 -6.12 21.28
N GLU A 210 -7.20 -4.79 21.27
CA GLU A 210 -8.37 -4.04 20.78
C GLU A 210 -8.62 -4.26 19.27
N ASP A 211 -7.55 -4.32 18.46
CA ASP A 211 -7.61 -4.64 17.04
C ASP A 211 -6.26 -5.20 16.57
N PHE A 212 -6.21 -6.52 16.33
CA PHE A 212 -4.99 -7.19 15.91
C PHE A 212 -4.45 -6.68 14.57
N LEU A 213 -5.27 -6.03 13.73
CA LEU A 213 -4.78 -5.41 12.49
C LEU A 213 -3.74 -4.31 12.77
N ARG A 214 -3.72 -3.76 13.99
CA ARG A 214 -2.71 -2.78 14.42
C ARG A 214 -1.28 -3.32 14.35
N ILE A 215 -1.09 -4.65 14.38
CA ILE A 215 0.20 -5.29 14.11
C ILE A 215 0.69 -4.93 12.70
N LEU A 216 -0.15 -5.11 11.67
CA LEU A 216 0.24 -4.78 10.29
C LEU A 216 0.36 -3.27 10.08
N ARG A 217 -0.50 -2.49 10.74
CA ARG A 217 -0.41 -1.02 10.69
C ARG A 217 0.92 -0.52 11.27
N TYR A 218 1.43 -1.14 12.34
CA TYR A 218 2.76 -0.83 12.86
C TYR A 218 3.83 -0.96 11.77
N PHE A 219 3.91 -2.10 11.07
CA PHE A 219 4.88 -2.31 9.99
C PHE A 219 4.68 -1.32 8.83
N ARG A 220 3.43 -1.09 8.42
CA ARG A 220 3.13 -0.10 7.37
C ARG A 220 3.68 1.28 7.72
N PHE A 221 3.40 1.74 8.93
CA PHE A 221 3.83 3.08 9.35
C PHE A 221 5.32 3.13 9.64
N TYR A 222 5.92 2.02 10.08
CA TYR A 222 7.36 1.91 10.24
C TYR A 222 8.07 2.13 8.91
N GLY A 223 7.66 1.43 7.84
CA GLY A 223 8.19 1.66 6.49
C GLY A 223 7.93 3.06 5.93
N ARG A 224 6.94 3.78 6.47
CA ARG A 224 6.66 5.17 6.04
C ARG A 224 7.62 6.19 6.66
N ILE A 225 8.07 6.00 7.90
CA ILE A 225 8.83 7.03 8.63
C ILE A 225 10.26 6.63 9.00
N ALA A 226 10.56 5.34 9.15
CA ALA A 226 11.87 4.87 9.59
C ALA A 226 12.94 5.05 8.49
N GLU A 227 14.18 5.36 8.90
CA GLU A 227 15.35 5.35 8.00
C GLU A 227 15.97 3.97 7.86
N HIS A 228 15.89 3.17 8.92
CA HIS A 228 16.59 1.91 9.04
C HIS A 228 15.61 0.82 9.48
N ALA A 229 15.80 -0.39 8.95
CA ALA A 229 14.94 -1.53 9.27
C ALA A 229 15.03 -1.97 10.74
N ASP A 230 16.17 -1.78 11.39
CA ASP A 230 16.49 -2.47 12.65
C ASP A 230 16.23 -1.63 13.92
N CYS A 231 15.63 -0.45 13.79
CA CYS A 231 15.37 0.49 14.89
C CYS A 231 14.00 0.28 15.56
N HIS A 232 13.54 -0.96 15.64
CA HIS A 232 12.28 -1.31 16.30
C HIS A 232 12.37 -1.18 17.83
N ASP A 233 11.25 -0.84 18.47
CA ASP A 233 11.14 -0.89 19.93
C ASP A 233 10.90 -2.34 20.41
N ASP A 234 11.81 -2.87 21.23
CA ASP A 234 11.76 -4.25 21.74
C ASP A 234 10.44 -4.58 22.44
N ARG A 235 9.86 -3.61 23.17
CA ARG A 235 8.59 -3.80 23.86
C ARG A 235 7.44 -3.99 22.87
N THR A 236 7.45 -3.19 21.81
CA THR A 236 6.49 -3.30 20.72
C THR A 236 6.65 -4.63 19.97
N LEU A 237 7.88 -5.04 19.63
CA LEU A 237 8.11 -6.34 18.98
C LEU A 237 7.67 -7.52 19.87
N LYS A 238 7.94 -7.44 21.17
CA LYS A 238 7.47 -8.46 22.13
C LYS A 238 5.95 -8.54 22.17
N ALA A 239 5.26 -7.40 22.22
CA ALA A 239 3.80 -7.36 22.20
C ALA A 239 3.23 -7.91 20.88
N ILE A 240 3.84 -7.59 19.74
CA ILE A 240 3.46 -8.13 18.44
C ILE A 240 3.60 -9.65 18.43
N ARG A 241 4.75 -10.19 18.86
CA ARG A 241 4.99 -11.64 18.91
C ARG A 241 3.98 -12.36 19.79
N LEU A 242 3.64 -11.81 20.96
CA LEU A 242 2.67 -12.42 21.89
C LEU A 242 1.23 -12.45 21.34
N ASN A 243 0.90 -11.58 20.38
CA ASN A 243 -0.46 -11.44 19.85
C ASN A 243 -0.57 -11.82 18.36
N ALA A 244 0.48 -12.44 17.79
CA ALA A 244 0.56 -12.83 16.38
C ALA A 244 -0.68 -13.63 15.92
N ASP A 245 -1.07 -14.65 16.71
CA ASP A 245 -2.19 -15.54 16.41
C ASP A 245 -3.54 -14.80 16.35
N GLY A 246 -3.65 -13.65 17.03
CA GLY A 246 -4.85 -12.82 16.99
C GLY A 246 -5.18 -12.29 15.59
N LEU A 247 -4.19 -12.19 14.69
CA LEU A 247 -4.44 -11.88 13.27
C LEU A 247 -5.35 -12.92 12.61
N GLY A 248 -5.39 -14.16 13.09
CA GLY A 248 -6.33 -15.19 12.63
C GLY A 248 -7.80 -14.78 12.74
N ARG A 249 -8.14 -13.85 13.64
CA ARG A 249 -9.50 -13.32 13.83
C ARG A 249 -9.85 -12.18 12.86
N ILE A 250 -8.86 -11.63 12.15
CA ILE A 250 -9.04 -10.50 11.24
C ILE A 250 -9.39 -11.01 9.84
N SER A 251 -10.34 -10.32 9.19
CA SER A 251 -10.78 -10.67 7.84
C SER A 251 -9.61 -10.59 6.84
N GLY A 252 -9.65 -11.49 5.85
CA GLY A 252 -8.59 -11.59 4.85
C GLY A 252 -8.36 -10.30 4.07
N GLU A 253 -9.44 -9.63 3.68
CA GLU A 253 -9.39 -8.40 2.89
C GLU A 253 -8.68 -7.26 3.64
N ARG A 254 -8.89 -7.18 4.97
CA ARG A 254 -8.22 -6.18 5.82
C ARG A 254 -6.73 -6.48 5.95
N ILE A 255 -6.37 -7.76 6.09
CA ILE A 255 -4.97 -8.19 6.09
C ILE A 255 -4.30 -7.85 4.76
N TRP A 256 -4.93 -8.22 3.64
CA TRP A 256 -4.39 -7.93 2.31
C TRP A 256 -4.21 -6.43 2.08
N SER A 257 -5.18 -5.61 2.48
CA SER A 257 -5.09 -4.16 2.33
C SER A 257 -3.88 -3.55 3.04
N GLU A 258 -3.57 -4.01 4.26
CA GLU A 258 -2.38 -3.54 4.99
C GLU A 258 -1.09 -4.16 4.44
N LEU A 259 -1.09 -5.47 4.14
CA LEU A 259 0.08 -6.17 3.61
C LEU A 259 0.51 -5.62 2.24
N ARG A 260 -0.45 -5.33 1.36
CA ARG A 260 -0.19 -4.69 0.07
C ARG A 260 0.50 -3.34 0.25
N ARG A 261 0.03 -2.51 1.19
CA ARG A 261 0.64 -1.21 1.49
C ARG A 261 2.04 -1.32 2.09
N ILE A 262 2.33 -2.39 2.84
CA ILE A 262 3.68 -2.69 3.33
C ILE A 262 4.59 -3.02 2.15
N LEU A 263 4.13 -3.87 1.22
CA LEU A 263 4.90 -4.31 0.05
C LEU A 263 5.16 -3.19 -0.97
N GLU A 264 4.25 -2.22 -1.08
CA GLU A 264 4.41 -1.01 -1.90
C GLU A 264 5.28 0.06 -1.21
N GLY A 265 5.57 -0.10 0.08
CA GLY A 265 6.27 0.88 0.92
C GLY A 265 7.79 0.73 0.93
N ASN A 266 8.46 1.65 1.62
CA ASN A 266 9.91 1.53 1.85
C ASN A 266 10.21 0.39 2.82
N LEU A 267 11.41 -0.16 2.73
CA LEU A 267 11.91 -1.24 3.60
C LEU A 267 11.05 -2.51 3.54
N ALA A 268 10.21 -2.70 2.51
CA ALA A 268 9.26 -3.81 2.45
C ALA A 268 9.92 -5.18 2.65
N GLY A 269 11.07 -5.41 2.00
CA GLY A 269 11.82 -6.65 2.14
C GLY A 269 12.23 -6.94 3.59
N ASP A 270 12.79 -5.96 4.29
CA ASP A 270 13.23 -6.12 5.67
C ASP A 270 12.05 -6.24 6.64
N LEU A 271 10.98 -5.48 6.42
CA LEU A 271 9.78 -5.55 7.24
C LEU A 271 9.10 -6.92 7.13
N VAL A 272 9.01 -7.49 5.93
CA VAL A 272 8.48 -8.83 5.74
C VAL A 272 9.33 -9.86 6.48
N LYS A 273 10.67 -9.79 6.42
CA LYS A 273 11.54 -10.67 7.20
C LYS A 273 11.33 -10.52 8.71
N THR A 274 11.22 -9.30 9.21
CA THR A 274 10.91 -9.03 10.61
C THR A 274 9.56 -9.65 10.99
N MET A 275 8.52 -9.48 10.17
CA MET A 275 7.20 -10.10 10.38
C MET A 275 7.29 -11.64 10.46
N LEU A 276 8.07 -12.27 9.58
CA LEU A 276 8.28 -13.72 9.59
C LEU A 276 8.99 -14.18 10.88
N SER A 277 10.05 -13.48 11.32
CA SER A 277 10.76 -13.79 12.57
C SER A 277 9.92 -13.58 13.86
N LEU A 278 8.79 -12.88 13.74
CA LEU A 278 7.81 -12.67 14.81
C LEU A 278 6.67 -13.69 14.76
N GLY A 279 6.69 -14.62 13.80
CA GLY A 279 5.66 -15.66 13.65
C GLY A 279 4.40 -15.20 12.93
N LEU A 280 4.45 -14.07 12.20
CA LEU A 280 3.26 -13.53 11.52
C LEU A 280 2.92 -14.25 10.21
N GLY A 281 3.79 -15.12 9.69
CA GLY A 281 3.60 -15.82 8.42
C GLY A 281 2.31 -16.64 8.33
N PRO A 282 2.11 -17.67 9.17
CA PRO A 282 0.90 -18.48 9.11
C PRO A 282 -0.40 -17.69 9.35
N PRO A 283 -0.49 -16.76 10.32
CA PRO A 283 -1.70 -15.95 10.52
C PRO A 283 -2.12 -15.10 9.31
N ILE A 284 -1.17 -14.68 8.47
CA ILE A 284 -1.44 -13.93 7.23
C ILE A 284 -1.51 -14.81 5.98
N GLY A 285 -1.45 -16.14 6.13
CA GLY A 285 -1.66 -17.11 5.05
C GLY A 285 -0.40 -17.55 4.31
N LEU A 286 0.79 -17.21 4.83
CA LEU A 286 2.06 -17.74 4.31
C LEU A 286 2.32 -19.14 4.89
N PRO A 287 3.10 -19.99 4.20
CA PRO A 287 3.53 -21.27 4.75
C PRO A 287 4.38 -21.08 6.01
N VAL A 288 4.48 -22.14 6.83
CA VAL A 288 5.31 -22.15 8.05
C VAL A 288 6.79 -21.93 7.73
N ASP A 289 7.25 -22.50 6.62
CA ASP A 289 8.60 -22.33 6.09
C ASP A 289 8.54 -21.66 4.70
N PRO A 290 8.43 -20.32 4.64
CA PRO A 290 8.45 -19.59 3.38
C PRO A 290 9.85 -19.50 2.78
N ASP A 291 9.94 -19.33 1.46
CA ASP A 291 11.23 -19.20 0.76
C ASP A 291 11.84 -17.80 0.89
N VAL A 292 12.45 -17.53 2.04
CA VAL A 292 13.04 -16.22 2.34
C VAL A 292 14.24 -15.92 1.43
N ALA A 293 14.99 -16.95 1.02
CA ALA A 293 16.15 -16.77 0.15
C ALA A 293 15.75 -16.27 -1.25
N GLU A 294 14.71 -16.86 -1.84
CA GLU A 294 14.17 -16.39 -3.11
C GLU A 294 13.58 -14.99 -2.99
N PHE A 295 12.88 -14.69 -1.89
CA PHE A 295 12.34 -13.36 -1.62
C PHE A 295 13.44 -12.29 -1.52
N ASP A 296 14.53 -12.56 -0.80
CA ASP A 296 15.69 -11.64 -0.73
C ASP A 296 16.36 -11.45 -2.10
N ARG A 297 16.47 -12.52 -2.89
CA ARG A 297 16.99 -12.44 -4.27
C ARG A 297 16.15 -11.47 -5.12
N VAL A 298 14.84 -11.65 -5.13
CA VAL A 298 13.90 -10.81 -5.91
C VAL A 298 13.92 -9.37 -5.42
N TRP A 299 13.87 -9.15 -4.10
CA TRP A 299 13.91 -7.81 -3.50
C TRP A 299 15.20 -7.05 -3.85
N SER A 300 16.36 -7.71 -3.76
CA SER A 300 17.66 -7.10 -4.05
C SER A 300 17.88 -6.73 -5.52
N GLN A 301 17.16 -7.39 -6.44
CA GLN A 301 17.22 -7.12 -7.88
C GLN A 301 16.30 -5.99 -8.34
N GLN A 302 15.41 -5.51 -7.46
CA GLN A 302 14.46 -4.45 -7.74
C GLN A 302 15.18 -3.10 -7.84
N ARG A 303 15.83 -2.82 -8.98
CA ARG A 303 16.76 -1.68 -9.14
C ARG A 303 16.16 -0.41 -9.75
N ALA A 304 14.93 -0.45 -10.30
CA ALA A 304 14.32 0.74 -10.91
C ALA A 304 12.79 0.68 -11.04
N GLU A 305 12.21 -0.51 -11.25
CA GLU A 305 10.78 -0.67 -11.46
C GLU A 305 10.14 -1.40 -10.28
N TYR A 306 9.03 -0.85 -9.79
CA TYR A 306 8.28 -1.49 -8.73
C TYR A 306 7.60 -2.75 -9.25
N LEU A 307 7.97 -3.87 -8.66
CA LEU A 307 7.29 -5.14 -8.86
C LEU A 307 5.90 -5.05 -8.23
N HIS A 308 4.91 -5.66 -8.87
CA HIS A 308 3.57 -5.76 -8.31
C HIS A 308 3.62 -6.46 -6.94
N PRO A 309 2.90 -5.99 -5.90
CA PRO A 309 2.99 -6.54 -4.55
C PRO A 309 2.81 -8.05 -4.46
N VAL A 310 1.86 -8.60 -5.24
CA VAL A 310 1.67 -10.05 -5.33
C VAL A 310 2.88 -10.74 -5.94
N ALA A 311 3.45 -10.21 -7.02
CA ALA A 311 4.61 -10.81 -7.68
C ALA A 311 5.83 -10.85 -6.76
N LEU A 312 6.01 -9.84 -5.90
CA LEU A 312 7.02 -9.85 -4.85
C LEU A 312 6.71 -10.91 -3.77
N LEU A 313 5.47 -10.92 -3.26
CA LEU A 313 5.10 -11.80 -2.15
C LEU A 313 5.13 -13.29 -2.53
N VAL A 314 4.76 -13.65 -3.77
CA VAL A 314 4.85 -15.05 -4.21
C VAL A 314 6.28 -15.57 -4.31
N ALA A 315 7.31 -14.72 -4.17
CA ALA A 315 8.67 -15.20 -3.98
C ALA A 315 8.84 -16.03 -2.70
N LEU A 316 7.98 -15.81 -1.69
CA LEU A 316 7.94 -16.61 -0.46
C LEU A 316 7.26 -17.98 -0.65
N LEU A 317 6.62 -18.21 -1.80
CA LEU A 317 5.81 -19.39 -2.09
C LEU A 317 6.49 -20.24 -3.17
N ARG A 318 6.50 -21.56 -3.02
CA ARG A 318 7.21 -22.50 -3.90
C ARG A 318 6.33 -23.08 -5.00
N VAL A 319 5.06 -23.33 -4.70
CA VAL A 319 4.11 -24.02 -5.59
C VAL A 319 2.78 -23.30 -5.67
N GLN A 320 2.01 -23.56 -6.74
CA GLN A 320 0.70 -22.93 -6.98
C GLN A 320 -0.32 -23.22 -5.85
N ASP A 321 -0.25 -24.38 -5.20
CA ASP A 321 -1.12 -24.71 -4.07
C ASP A 321 -0.92 -23.77 -2.88
N GLU A 322 0.31 -23.30 -2.64
CA GLU A 322 0.59 -22.31 -1.60
C GLU A 322 0.01 -20.93 -1.96
N VAL A 323 0.00 -20.57 -3.25
CA VAL A 323 -0.69 -19.36 -3.74
C VAL A 323 -2.19 -19.46 -3.45
N MET A 324 -2.79 -20.64 -3.65
CA MET A 324 -4.20 -20.86 -3.34
C MET A 324 -4.49 -20.78 -1.85
N ASN A 325 -3.65 -21.36 -1.01
CA ASN A 325 -3.78 -21.26 0.44
C ASN A 325 -3.69 -19.79 0.88
N PHE A 326 -2.72 -19.04 0.37
CA PHE A 326 -2.58 -17.61 0.63
C PHE A 326 -3.83 -16.83 0.19
N HIS A 327 -4.27 -17.00 -1.07
CA HIS A 327 -5.48 -16.37 -1.59
C HIS A 327 -6.72 -16.71 -0.76
N SER A 328 -6.86 -17.96 -0.32
CA SER A 328 -8.00 -18.39 0.50
C SER A 328 -8.07 -17.64 1.84
N ARG A 329 -6.90 -17.27 2.39
CA ARG A 329 -6.76 -16.55 3.65
C ARG A 329 -6.95 -15.05 3.51
N VAL A 330 -6.37 -14.42 2.49
CA VAL A 330 -6.33 -12.96 2.34
C VAL A 330 -7.32 -12.40 1.32
N LYS A 331 -7.99 -13.27 0.55
CA LYS A 331 -9.04 -12.90 -0.42
C LYS A 331 -8.56 -11.93 -1.49
N LEU A 332 -7.45 -12.27 -2.17
CA LEU A 332 -6.97 -11.52 -3.34
C LEU A 332 -8.07 -11.33 -4.40
N SER A 333 -8.00 -10.23 -5.16
CA SER A 333 -8.83 -10.09 -6.35
C SER A 333 -8.50 -11.17 -7.39
N SER A 334 -9.42 -11.43 -8.33
CA SER A 334 -9.18 -12.44 -9.38
C SER A 334 -7.92 -12.15 -10.19
N TYR A 335 -7.65 -10.89 -10.52
CA TYR A 335 -6.44 -10.47 -11.22
C TYR A 335 -5.19 -10.78 -10.39
N GLU A 336 -5.18 -10.40 -9.12
CA GLU A 336 -4.05 -10.64 -8.21
C GLU A 336 -3.77 -12.13 -8.01
N ARG A 337 -4.82 -12.94 -7.82
CA ARG A 337 -4.69 -14.40 -7.71
C ARG A 337 -4.06 -14.98 -8.98
N ASP A 338 -4.59 -14.62 -10.14
CA ASP A 338 -4.15 -15.17 -11.43
C ASP A 338 -2.72 -14.72 -11.77
N LEU A 339 -2.35 -13.48 -11.42
CA LEU A 339 -0.96 -13.00 -11.49
C LEU A 339 -0.04 -13.84 -10.59
N GLY A 340 -0.43 -14.10 -9.34
CA GLY A 340 0.37 -14.89 -8.41
C GLY A 340 0.63 -16.30 -8.94
N PHE A 341 -0.39 -16.95 -9.52
CA PHE A 341 -0.24 -18.24 -10.19
C PHE A 341 0.69 -18.19 -11.37
N PHE A 342 0.52 -17.18 -12.23
CA PHE A 342 1.30 -17.00 -13.45
C PHE A 342 2.79 -16.81 -13.13
N VAL A 343 3.10 -16.00 -12.11
CA VAL A 343 4.49 -15.77 -11.68
C VAL A 343 5.11 -17.06 -11.13
N VAL A 344 4.42 -17.79 -10.25
CA VAL A 344 4.96 -19.05 -9.70
C VAL A 344 5.17 -20.10 -10.79
N GLU A 345 4.29 -20.17 -11.79
CA GLU A 345 4.42 -21.09 -12.93
C GLU A 345 5.56 -20.73 -13.88
N HIS A 346 5.83 -19.43 -14.06
CA HIS A 346 6.67 -18.96 -15.15
C HIS A 346 7.95 -18.22 -14.74
N ARG A 347 8.20 -18.00 -13.44
CA ARG A 347 9.42 -17.35 -12.93
C ARG A 347 10.73 -18.07 -13.25
N GLY A 348 10.68 -19.38 -13.45
CA GLY A 348 11.84 -20.20 -13.83
C GLY A 348 12.40 -19.84 -15.20
N ASP A 349 13.68 -20.17 -15.40
CA ASP A 349 14.41 -19.85 -16.63
C ASP A 349 13.79 -20.47 -17.89
N LYS A 350 13.88 -19.72 -19.00
CA LYS A 350 13.29 -20.08 -20.30
C LYS A 350 14.33 -19.90 -21.41
N PRO A 351 15.39 -20.73 -21.43
CA PRO A 351 16.43 -20.61 -22.43
C PRO A 351 15.86 -20.87 -23.83
N HIS A 352 16.14 -19.97 -24.76
CA HIS A 352 15.68 -20.07 -26.14
C HIS A 352 16.61 -19.27 -27.07
N VAL A 353 16.80 -19.74 -28.31
CA VAL A 353 17.66 -19.10 -29.32
C VAL A 353 17.24 -17.64 -29.57
N LYS A 354 15.93 -17.39 -29.54
CA LYS A 354 15.31 -16.04 -29.50
C LYS A 354 14.81 -15.77 -28.07
N PRO A 355 15.51 -14.97 -27.23
CA PRO A 355 15.18 -14.81 -25.81
C PRO A 355 13.75 -14.34 -25.51
N LEU A 356 13.17 -13.49 -26.37
CA LEU A 356 11.81 -12.97 -26.19
C LEU A 356 10.71 -14.00 -26.49
N ARG A 357 11.05 -15.04 -27.25
CA ARG A 357 10.08 -15.96 -27.85
C ARG A 357 9.24 -16.73 -26.83
N PRO A 358 9.79 -17.32 -25.77
CA PRO A 358 9.00 -18.03 -24.77
C PRO A 358 7.92 -17.13 -24.15
N TYR A 359 8.26 -15.86 -23.92
CA TYR A 359 7.37 -14.86 -23.31
C TYR A 359 6.26 -14.41 -24.27
N GLN A 360 6.59 -14.21 -25.55
CA GLN A 360 5.58 -13.93 -26.59
C GLN A 360 4.59 -15.10 -26.74
N LEU A 361 5.07 -16.34 -26.68
CA LEU A 361 4.23 -17.53 -26.75
C LEU A 361 3.22 -17.61 -25.59
N LEU A 362 3.61 -17.19 -24.38
CA LEU A 362 2.68 -17.13 -23.24
C LEU A 362 1.50 -16.17 -23.51
N VAL A 363 1.76 -15.02 -24.14
CA VAL A 363 0.71 -14.04 -24.48
C VAL A 363 -0.18 -14.54 -25.62
N VAL A 364 0.40 -15.10 -26.68
CA VAL A 364 -0.34 -15.54 -27.88
C VAL A 364 -1.22 -16.76 -27.62
N ASN A 365 -0.76 -17.65 -26.73
CA ASN A 365 -1.47 -18.85 -26.33
C ASN A 365 -2.39 -18.65 -25.12
N SER A 366 -2.47 -17.43 -24.59
CA SER A 366 -3.30 -17.16 -23.42
C SER A 366 -4.78 -17.38 -23.74
N LYS A 367 -5.48 -18.02 -22.79
CA LYS A 367 -6.94 -18.24 -22.84
C LYS A 367 -7.71 -17.03 -22.30
N GLY A 368 -7.03 -16.13 -21.61
CA GLY A 368 -7.60 -14.96 -20.94
C GLY A 368 -7.51 -13.70 -21.79
N LYS A 369 -7.59 -12.54 -21.13
CA LYS A 369 -7.38 -11.25 -21.78
C LYS A 369 -5.89 -11.12 -22.12
N THR A 370 -5.59 -10.95 -23.41
CA THR A 370 -4.21 -10.77 -23.91
C THR A 370 -3.47 -9.63 -23.22
N ARG A 371 -4.19 -8.54 -22.88
CA ARG A 371 -3.63 -7.40 -22.13
C ARG A 371 -3.11 -7.84 -20.77
N ASP A 372 -3.95 -8.48 -19.96
CA ASP A 372 -3.60 -8.92 -18.60
C ASP A 372 -2.41 -9.90 -18.65
N THR A 373 -2.40 -10.85 -19.61
CA THR A 373 -1.26 -11.76 -19.77
C THR A 373 0.03 -11.04 -20.16
N LYS A 374 -0.03 -10.00 -21.01
CA LYS A 374 1.15 -9.18 -21.33
C LYS A 374 1.69 -8.50 -20.07
N GLU A 375 0.81 -7.92 -19.25
CA GLU A 375 1.19 -7.30 -17.97
C GLU A 375 1.84 -8.34 -17.02
N TRP A 376 1.27 -9.54 -16.91
CA TRP A 376 1.84 -10.60 -16.06
C TRP A 376 3.20 -11.10 -16.54
N VAL A 377 3.44 -11.15 -17.85
CA VAL A 377 4.77 -11.45 -18.40
C VAL A 377 5.78 -10.36 -18.06
N CYS A 378 5.39 -9.08 -18.10
CA CYS A 378 6.25 -8.00 -17.62
C CYS A 378 6.63 -8.22 -16.15
N GLU A 379 5.68 -8.60 -15.30
CA GLU A 379 5.96 -8.91 -13.88
C GLU A 379 6.91 -10.11 -13.72
N VAL A 380 6.81 -11.15 -14.56
CA VAL A 380 7.77 -12.27 -14.56
C VAL A 380 9.18 -11.79 -14.94
N LEU A 381 9.31 -10.93 -15.95
CA LEU A 381 10.60 -10.38 -16.37
C LEU A 381 11.21 -9.47 -15.30
N LYS A 382 10.39 -8.64 -14.64
CA LYS A 382 10.80 -7.85 -13.47
C LYS A 382 11.26 -8.74 -12.31
N TYR A 383 10.50 -9.79 -11.99
CA TYR A 383 10.82 -10.76 -10.93
C TYR A 383 12.20 -11.43 -11.14
N ARG A 384 12.57 -11.63 -12.40
CA ARG A 384 13.86 -12.22 -12.78
C ARG A 384 15.01 -11.21 -12.82
N GLY A 385 14.71 -9.91 -12.81
CA GLY A 385 15.70 -8.86 -13.00
C GLY A 385 16.17 -8.71 -14.45
N ASP A 386 15.43 -9.24 -15.44
CA ASP A 386 15.81 -9.26 -16.85
C ASP A 386 15.45 -7.92 -17.56
N SER A 387 16.01 -6.79 -17.11
CA SER A 387 15.62 -5.45 -17.56
C SER A 387 15.75 -5.21 -19.07
N ALA A 388 16.77 -5.80 -19.72
CA ALA A 388 16.94 -5.67 -21.17
C ALA A 388 15.79 -6.36 -21.93
N LEU A 389 15.41 -7.55 -21.49
CA LEU A 389 14.35 -8.33 -22.10
C LEU A 389 12.98 -7.72 -21.83
N LEU A 390 12.78 -7.17 -20.63
CA LEU A 390 11.60 -6.40 -20.28
C LEU A 390 11.39 -5.21 -21.23
N SER A 391 12.42 -4.39 -21.45
CA SER A 391 12.32 -3.23 -22.32
C SER A 391 11.97 -3.61 -23.77
N GLU A 392 12.56 -4.69 -24.28
CA GLU A 392 12.22 -5.23 -25.61
C GLU A 392 10.77 -5.74 -25.65
N PHE A 393 10.33 -6.43 -24.60
CA PHE A 393 8.98 -7.01 -24.51
C PHE A 393 7.88 -5.95 -24.41
N GLU A 394 8.12 -4.86 -23.69
CA GLU A 394 7.16 -3.77 -23.54
C GLU A 394 6.85 -3.11 -24.90
N GLN A 395 7.88 -2.90 -25.72
CA GLN A 395 7.80 -2.34 -27.06
C GLN A 395 7.14 -3.28 -28.09
N TRP A 396 7.07 -4.57 -27.78
CA TRP A 396 6.44 -5.55 -28.67
C TRP A 396 4.92 -5.31 -28.76
N ASN A 397 4.47 -4.98 -29.96
CA ASN A 397 3.04 -4.91 -30.29
C ASN A 397 2.52 -6.32 -30.56
N VAL A 398 1.57 -6.77 -29.73
CA VAL A 398 1.03 -8.13 -29.84
C VAL A 398 0.28 -8.26 -31.18
N PRO A 399 0.78 -9.08 -32.12
CA PRO A 399 0.13 -9.24 -33.40
C PRO A 399 -1.18 -10.02 -33.22
N ARG A 400 -2.17 -9.69 -34.05
CA ARG A 400 -3.44 -10.41 -34.07
C ARG A 400 -3.31 -11.65 -34.93
N PHE A 401 -3.64 -12.81 -34.38
CA PHE A 401 -3.69 -14.05 -35.15
C PHE A 401 -4.69 -13.89 -36.33
N PRO A 402 -4.26 -14.12 -37.59
CA PRO A 402 -5.03 -13.73 -38.77
C PRO A 402 -6.20 -14.68 -39.08
N LEU A 403 -6.29 -15.83 -38.41
CA LEU A 403 -7.39 -16.78 -38.59
C LEU A 403 -8.41 -16.70 -37.46
N ASN A 404 -9.69 -16.79 -37.84
CA ASN A 404 -10.79 -16.96 -36.89
C ASN A 404 -11.32 -18.40 -36.93
N GLY A 405 -12.00 -18.82 -35.86
CA GLY A 405 -12.52 -20.18 -35.76
C GLY A 405 -13.64 -20.51 -36.77
N ASN A 406 -14.31 -19.51 -37.35
CA ASN A 406 -15.37 -19.74 -38.34
C ASN A 406 -14.77 -20.11 -39.70
N VAL A 407 -13.70 -19.43 -40.12
CA VAL A 407 -12.95 -19.75 -41.35
C VAL A 407 -12.44 -21.20 -41.30
N LEU A 408 -11.96 -21.66 -40.14
CA LEU A 408 -11.52 -23.05 -39.98
C LEU A 408 -12.69 -24.05 -40.07
N LYS A 409 -13.86 -23.72 -39.51
CA LYS A 409 -15.06 -24.56 -39.63
C LYS A 409 -15.57 -24.66 -41.07
N GLU A 410 -15.55 -23.55 -41.82
CA GLU A 410 -15.89 -23.51 -43.25
C GLU A 410 -14.95 -24.38 -44.09
N ARG A 411 -13.72 -24.60 -43.62
CA ARG A 411 -12.73 -25.50 -44.23
C ARG A 411 -12.80 -26.94 -43.67
N GLY A 412 -13.88 -27.28 -42.97
CA GLY A 412 -14.15 -28.63 -42.50
C GLY A 412 -13.51 -28.98 -41.15
N VAL A 413 -12.94 -28.04 -40.40
CA VAL A 413 -12.38 -28.35 -39.07
C VAL A 413 -13.52 -28.62 -38.06
N PRO A 414 -13.55 -29.79 -37.40
CA PRO A 414 -14.58 -30.09 -36.40
C PRO A 414 -14.52 -29.13 -35.21
N GLY A 415 -15.69 -28.72 -34.71
CA GLY A 415 -15.79 -27.84 -33.54
C GLY A 415 -15.28 -28.44 -32.22
N GLY A 416 -15.34 -27.65 -31.15
CA GLY A 416 -14.97 -28.11 -29.81
C GLY A 416 -13.45 -28.29 -29.63
N LYS A 417 -13.04 -29.38 -28.98
CA LYS A 417 -11.63 -29.65 -28.61
C LYS A 417 -10.72 -29.76 -29.84
N ALA A 418 -11.21 -30.34 -30.94
CA ALA A 418 -10.45 -30.50 -32.18
C ALA A 418 -10.07 -29.15 -32.80
N LEU A 419 -11.02 -28.22 -32.93
CA LEU A 419 -10.76 -26.85 -33.38
C LEU A 419 -9.70 -26.15 -32.53
N GLY A 420 -9.77 -26.32 -31.20
CA GLY A 420 -8.77 -25.74 -30.28
C GLY A 420 -7.35 -26.26 -30.53
N LEU A 421 -7.19 -27.57 -30.78
CA LEU A 421 -5.89 -28.18 -31.08
C LEU A 421 -5.32 -27.73 -32.44
N VAL A 422 -6.18 -27.62 -33.46
CA VAL A 422 -5.80 -27.12 -34.79
C VAL A 422 -5.38 -25.66 -34.72
N VAL A 423 -6.18 -24.81 -34.06
CA VAL A 423 -5.83 -23.39 -33.84
C VAL A 423 -4.51 -23.27 -33.08
N HIS A 424 -4.28 -24.09 -32.06
CA HIS A 424 -3.03 -24.08 -31.32
C HIS A 424 -1.82 -24.39 -32.20
N ASN A 425 -1.88 -25.45 -33.02
CA ASN A 425 -0.78 -25.80 -33.93
C ASN A 425 -0.52 -24.74 -34.99
N LEU A 426 -1.57 -24.19 -35.61
CA LEU A 426 -1.42 -23.10 -36.57
C LEU A 426 -0.83 -21.84 -35.91
N LYS A 427 -1.21 -21.54 -34.66
CA LYS A 427 -0.57 -20.45 -33.89
C LYS A 427 0.91 -20.72 -33.64
N GLN A 428 1.32 -21.95 -33.31
CA GLN A 428 2.75 -22.27 -33.13
C GLN A 428 3.54 -22.03 -34.41
N ARG A 429 3.07 -22.53 -35.56
CA ARG A 429 3.72 -22.31 -36.86
C ARG A 429 3.77 -20.82 -37.23
N TRP A 430 2.69 -20.09 -36.98
CA TRP A 430 2.65 -18.63 -37.16
C TRP A 430 3.70 -17.90 -36.32
N VAL A 431 3.84 -18.30 -35.05
CA VAL A 431 4.85 -17.73 -34.15
C VAL A 431 6.27 -18.10 -34.63
N GLU A 432 6.53 -19.35 -35.00
CA GLU A 432 7.81 -19.82 -35.55
C GLU A 432 8.30 -18.95 -36.72
N CYS A 433 7.40 -18.59 -37.63
CA CYS A 433 7.64 -17.69 -38.75
C CYS A 433 7.63 -16.18 -38.40
N ASP A 434 7.93 -15.82 -37.15
CA ASP A 434 7.98 -14.43 -36.66
C ASP A 434 6.68 -13.64 -36.92
N PHE A 435 5.53 -14.30 -36.81
CA PHE A 435 4.21 -13.69 -37.00
C PHE A 435 3.92 -13.21 -38.43
N ASN A 436 4.72 -13.63 -39.42
CA ASN A 436 4.63 -13.13 -40.80
C ASN A 436 3.63 -13.88 -41.69
N LEU A 437 3.14 -15.06 -41.29
CA LEU A 437 2.20 -15.83 -42.14
C LEU A 437 0.83 -15.14 -42.20
N SER A 438 0.32 -14.98 -43.41
CA SER A 438 -1.03 -14.47 -43.68
C SER A 438 -2.11 -15.51 -43.36
N SER A 439 -3.38 -15.11 -43.47
CA SER A 439 -4.51 -16.03 -43.38
C SER A 439 -4.42 -17.12 -44.46
N GLU A 440 -4.06 -16.75 -45.69
CA GLU A 440 -3.90 -17.66 -46.81
C GLU A 440 -2.77 -18.67 -46.57
N ASP A 441 -1.61 -18.20 -46.12
CA ASP A 441 -0.45 -19.07 -45.85
C ASP A 441 -0.77 -20.11 -44.78
N LEU A 442 -1.48 -19.72 -43.72
CA LEU A 442 -1.87 -20.64 -42.66
C LEU A 442 -2.92 -21.66 -43.12
N LEU A 443 -3.80 -21.29 -44.06
CA LEU A 443 -4.76 -22.22 -44.64
C LEU A 443 -4.09 -23.25 -45.56
N LEU A 444 -2.96 -22.92 -46.19
CA LEU A 444 -2.16 -23.88 -46.95
C LEU A 444 -1.53 -24.94 -46.04
N LEU A 445 -1.23 -24.59 -44.79
CA LEU A 445 -0.68 -25.51 -43.78
C LEU A 445 -1.75 -26.37 -43.08
N LEU A 446 -3.04 -26.06 -43.26
CA LEU A 446 -4.14 -26.72 -42.56
C LEU A 446 -4.22 -28.24 -42.83
N PRO A 447 -4.05 -28.75 -44.08
CA PRO A 447 -4.10 -30.19 -44.35
C PRO A 447 -3.03 -30.97 -43.58
N ASP A 448 -1.82 -30.43 -43.49
CA ASP A 448 -0.70 -31.05 -42.75
C ASP A 448 -1.02 -31.11 -41.26
N VAL A 449 -1.52 -30.00 -40.69
CA VAL A 449 -1.93 -29.94 -39.28
C VAL A 449 -3.06 -30.93 -38.97
N LEU A 450 -4.04 -31.09 -39.85
CA LEU A 450 -5.13 -32.06 -39.67
C LEU A 450 -4.62 -33.50 -39.70
N SER A 451 -3.68 -33.80 -40.61
CA SER A 451 -3.02 -35.10 -40.72
C SER A 451 -2.23 -35.43 -39.45
N GLU A 452 -1.39 -34.50 -38.99
CA GLU A 452 -0.58 -34.63 -37.77
C GLU A 452 -1.42 -34.86 -36.51
N LEU A 453 -2.58 -34.20 -36.41
CA LEU A 453 -3.48 -34.33 -35.27
C LEU A 453 -4.46 -35.50 -35.38
N GLY A 454 -4.47 -36.24 -36.50
CA GLY A 454 -5.42 -37.33 -36.74
C GLY A 454 -6.88 -36.86 -36.78
N VAL A 455 -7.13 -35.59 -37.10
CA VAL A 455 -8.47 -34.99 -37.13
C VAL A 455 -9.07 -35.15 -38.52
N LYS A 456 -10.17 -35.89 -38.63
CA LYS A 456 -10.92 -35.99 -39.88
C LYS A 456 -11.72 -34.71 -40.10
N ALA A 457 -11.56 -34.11 -41.27
CA ALA A 457 -12.38 -32.96 -41.67
C ALA A 457 -13.85 -33.40 -41.81
N ASN A 458 -14.76 -32.57 -41.29
CA ASN A 458 -16.17 -32.64 -41.61
C ASN A 458 -16.31 -32.27 -43.09
N ARG A 459 -16.97 -33.15 -43.86
CA ARG A 459 -17.30 -32.88 -45.26
C ARG A 459 -18.32 -31.77 -45.41
#